data_AF-A0A7K3RIS0-F1
#
_entry.id   AF-A0A7K3RIS0-F1
#
_cell.length_a   1.000
_cell.length_b   1.000
_cell.length_c   1.000
_cell.angle_alpha   90.00
_cell.angle_beta   90.00
_cell.angle_gamma   90.00
#
_symmetry.space_group_name_H-M   'P 1'
#
loop_
_entity.id
_entity.type
_entity.pdbx_description
1 polymer ?
#
loop_
_entity_poly.entity_id
_entity_poly.type
_entity_poly.pdbx_seq_one_letter_code
_entity_poly.pdbx_strand_id
1 'polypeptide(L)'
;MTALILALVAGAVVGLALGGLGGGGSVLAVPALTYLIGMSPAEAITASLIIVALTSITALTGHARDGNVAWRTGLLFAAAGIVPAMLTGTAAGHLPQAGLTIAFAAVAALAALRMLRPAPAPATGEVRPAKA
;
A
#
# COMPACT_ATOMS: atom_id res chain seq x y z
N MET A 1 -16.45 -21.77 -11.64
CA MET A 1 -15.53 -21.38 -12.74
C MET A 1 -15.55 -19.87 -12.99
N THR A 2 -16.71 -19.22 -13.09
CA THR A 2 -16.84 -17.77 -13.32
C THR A 2 -16.18 -16.89 -12.24
N ALA A 3 -16.33 -17.26 -10.96
CA ALA A 3 -15.71 -16.52 -9.85
C ALA A 3 -14.17 -16.55 -9.89
N LEU A 4 -13.57 -17.66 -10.31
CA LEU A 4 -12.12 -17.79 -10.46
C LEU A 4 -11.59 -16.87 -11.56
N ILE A 5 -12.30 -16.80 -12.69
CA ILE A 5 -11.94 -15.93 -13.81
C ILE A 5 -12.05 -14.46 -13.41
N LEU A 6 -13.14 -14.07 -12.73
CA LEU A 6 -13.30 -12.72 -12.18
C LEU A 6 -12.18 -12.37 -11.20
N ALA A 7 -11.81 -13.30 -10.30
CA ALA A 7 -10.72 -13.10 -9.36
C ALA A 7 -9.36 -12.92 -10.07
N LEU A 8 -9.09 -13.70 -11.13
CA LEU A 8 -7.87 -13.60 -11.93
C LEU A 8 -7.79 -12.27 -12.70
N VAL A 9 -8.89 -11.84 -13.32
CA VAL A 9 -8.96 -10.57 -14.06
C VAL A 9 -8.84 -9.39 -13.11
N ALA A 10 -9.57 -9.42 -12.00
CA ALA A 10 -9.47 -8.39 -10.96
C ALA A 10 -8.05 -8.32 -10.37
N GLY A 11 -7.46 -9.49 -10.06
CA GLY A 11 -6.08 -9.59 -9.58
C GLY A 11 -5.07 -9.07 -10.59
N ALA A 12 -5.27 -9.30 -11.89
CA ALA A 12 -4.40 -8.78 -12.95
C ALA A 12 -4.52 -7.26 -13.10
N VAL A 13 -5.73 -6.70 -13.09
CA VAL A 13 -5.96 -5.24 -13.16
C VAL A 13 -5.39 -4.54 -11.94
N VAL A 14 -5.66 -5.07 -10.74
CA VAL A 14 -5.10 -4.55 -9.49
C VAL A 14 -3.59 -4.71 -9.48
N GLY A 15 -3.05 -5.84 -9.95
CA GLY A 15 -1.61 -6.11 -10.10
C GLY A 15 -0.89 -5.15 -11.06
N LEU A 16 -1.53 -4.81 -12.17
CA LEU A 16 -1.01 -3.82 -13.12
C LEU A 16 -1.08 -2.40 -12.55
N ALA A 17 -2.16 -2.05 -11.85
CA ALA A 17 -2.26 -0.78 -11.13
C ALA A 17 -1.21 -0.68 -10.00
N LEU A 18 -1.03 -1.78 -9.26
CA LEU A 18 -0.01 -1.99 -8.22
C LEU A 18 1.41 -1.74 -8.74
N GLY A 19 1.75 -2.38 -9.87
CA GLY A 19 3.07 -2.27 -10.49
C GLY A 19 3.29 -0.92 -11.17
N GLY A 20 2.27 -0.39 -11.85
CA GLY A 20 2.36 0.85 -12.62
C GLY A 20 2.40 2.13 -11.78
N LEU A 21 1.70 2.16 -10.64
CA LEU A 21 1.67 3.33 -9.75
C LEU A 21 2.91 3.44 -8.85
N GLY A 22 3.74 2.40 -8.78
CA GLY A 22 4.94 2.37 -7.96
C GLY A 22 4.64 2.39 -6.46
N GLY A 23 4.75 1.25 -5.79
CA GLY A 23 4.73 1.14 -4.31
C GLY A 23 3.40 1.43 -3.59
N GLY A 24 2.39 2.04 -4.24
CA GLY A 24 1.16 2.52 -3.58
C GLY A 24 -0.18 1.95 -4.07
N GLY A 25 -0.22 1.14 -5.14
CA GLY A 25 -1.49 0.66 -5.71
C GLY A 25 -2.24 -0.38 -4.85
N SER A 26 -1.67 -0.84 -3.74
CA SER A 26 -2.23 -1.87 -2.85
C SER A 26 -3.39 -1.37 -2.01
N VAL A 27 -3.52 -0.06 -1.88
CA VAL A 27 -4.71 0.57 -1.29
C VAL A 27 -5.98 0.13 -2.04
N LEU A 28 -5.88 -0.19 -3.33
CA LEU A 28 -7.00 -0.68 -4.13
C LEU A 28 -7.29 -2.17 -3.93
N ALA A 29 -6.35 -2.95 -3.37
CA ALA A 29 -6.52 -4.39 -3.17
C ALA A 29 -7.60 -4.71 -2.13
N VAL A 30 -7.67 -3.96 -1.03
CA VAL A 30 -8.72 -4.13 0.01
C VAL A 30 -10.13 -3.98 -0.56
N PRO A 31 -10.51 -2.84 -1.18
CA PRO A 31 -11.84 -2.69 -1.76
C PRO A 31 -12.09 -3.66 -2.91
N ALA A 32 -11.08 -4.01 -3.72
CA ALA A 32 -11.25 -5.03 -4.76
C ALA A 32 -11.62 -6.39 -4.15
N LEU A 33 -10.91 -6.84 -3.11
CA LEU A 33 -11.19 -8.12 -2.45
C LEU A 33 -12.55 -8.11 -1.74
N THR A 34 -12.92 -7.00 -1.10
CA THR A 34 -14.22 -6.88 -0.42
C THR A 34 -15.38 -6.81 -1.41
N TYR A 35 -15.30 -5.95 -2.43
CA TYR A 35 -16.45 -5.70 -3.31
C TYR A 35 -16.55 -6.64 -4.52
N LEU A 36 -15.42 -7.14 -5.06
CA LEU A 36 -15.46 -8.07 -6.21
C LEU A 36 -15.47 -9.53 -5.77
N ILE A 37 -14.75 -9.89 -4.70
CA ILE A 37 -14.65 -11.28 -4.23
C ILE A 37 -15.63 -11.56 -3.07
N GLY A 38 -16.19 -10.53 -2.45
CA GLY A 38 -17.18 -10.68 -1.38
C GLY A 38 -16.57 -11.12 -0.04
N MET A 39 -15.24 -10.98 0.12
CA MET A 39 -14.60 -11.27 1.40
C MET A 39 -15.04 -10.26 2.46
N SER A 40 -15.08 -10.69 3.72
CA SER A 40 -15.25 -9.74 4.81
C SER A 40 -14.07 -8.74 4.80
N PRO A 41 -14.27 -7.47 5.19
CA PRO A 41 -13.21 -6.47 5.31
C PRO A 41 -12.00 -6.95 6.12
N ALA A 42 -12.21 -7.73 7.19
CA ALA A 42 -11.13 -8.28 7.99
C ALA A 42 -10.28 -9.30 7.20
N GLU A 43 -10.92 -10.21 6.46
CA GLU A 43 -10.25 -11.16 5.58
C GLU A 43 -9.55 -10.46 4.40
N ALA A 44 -10.22 -9.48 3.79
CA ALA A 44 -9.69 -8.70 2.68
C ALA A 44 -8.44 -7.90 3.08
N ILE A 45 -8.44 -7.27 4.26
CA ILE A 45 -7.26 -6.59 4.81
C ILE A 45 -6.12 -7.60 4.99
N THR A 46 -6.39 -8.75 5.62
CA THR A 46 -5.37 -9.78 5.86
C THR A 46 -4.77 -10.30 4.56
N ALA A 47 -5.60 -10.63 3.57
CA ALA A 47 -5.15 -11.08 2.25
C ALA A 47 -4.38 -9.98 1.51
N SER A 48 -4.80 -8.72 1.62
CA SER A 48 -4.09 -7.59 0.99
C SER A 48 -2.69 -7.40 1.56
N LEU A 49 -2.47 -7.66 2.86
CA LEU A 49 -1.13 -7.56 3.48
C LEU A 49 -0.16 -8.58 2.89
N ILE A 50 -0.63 -9.79 2.56
CA ILE A 50 0.19 -10.81 1.88
C ILE A 50 0.57 -10.30 0.48
N ILE A 51 -0.39 -9.75 -0.27
CA ILE A 51 -0.15 -9.18 -1.59
C ILE A 51 0.86 -8.02 -1.50
N VAL A 52 0.69 -7.12 -0.53
CA VAL A 52 1.61 -5.99 -0.27
C VAL A 52 3.01 -6.50 0.04
N ALA A 53 3.15 -7.50 0.91
CA ALA A 53 4.44 -8.05 1.28
C ALA A 53 5.18 -8.62 0.07
N LEU A 54 4.50 -9.44 -0.74
CA LEU A 54 5.09 -10.04 -1.94
C LEU A 54 5.50 -8.97 -2.97
N THR A 55 4.60 -8.03 -3.27
CA THR A 55 4.88 -6.94 -4.22
C THR A 55 6.01 -6.03 -3.75
N SER A 56 6.06 -5.74 -2.45
CA SER A 56 7.12 -4.93 -1.83
C SER A 56 8.47 -5.64 -1.87
N ILE A 57 8.53 -6.95 -1.65
CA ILE A 57 9.77 -7.73 -1.77
C ILE A 57 10.28 -7.69 -3.22
N THR A 58 9.40 -7.87 -4.21
CA THR A 58 9.77 -7.78 -5.63
C THR A 58 10.30 -6.39 -5.97
N ALA A 59 9.61 -5.32 -5.54
CA ALA A 59 10.03 -3.94 -5.78
C ALA A 59 11.35 -3.59 -5.08
N LEU A 60 11.53 -4.03 -3.83
CA LEU A 60 12.76 -3.85 -3.06
C LEU A 60 13.93 -4.56 -3.73
N THR A 61 13.73 -5.78 -4.23
CA THR A 61 14.79 -6.53 -4.92
C THR A 61 15.25 -5.80 -6.18
N GLY A 62 14.33 -5.20 -6.94
CA GLY A 62 14.66 -4.35 -8.09
C GLY A 62 15.50 -3.13 -7.67
N HIS A 63 15.00 -2.34 -6.73
CA HIS A 63 15.70 -1.12 -6.27
C HIS A 63 17.03 -1.41 -5.57
N ALA A 64 17.14 -2.55 -4.88
CA ALA A 64 18.36 -2.97 -4.20
C ALA A 64 19.46 -3.32 -5.21
N ARG A 65 19.11 -3.92 -6.35
CA ARG A 65 20.06 -4.17 -7.45
C ARG A 65 20.57 -2.88 -8.07
N ASP A 66 19.73 -1.86 -8.14
CA ASP A 66 20.10 -0.55 -8.68
C ASP A 66 20.84 0.34 -7.67
N GLY A 67 21.11 -0.15 -6.46
CA GLY A 67 21.79 0.61 -5.40
C GLY A 67 20.98 1.75 -4.78
N ASN A 68 19.69 1.87 -5.13
CA ASN A 68 18.82 2.99 -4.76
C ASN A 68 18.09 2.79 -3.41
N VAL A 69 18.62 1.93 -2.52
CA VAL A 69 17.96 1.59 -1.25
C VAL A 69 18.67 2.24 -0.07
N ALA A 70 17.97 3.17 0.57
CA ALA A 70 18.38 3.77 1.84
C ALA A 70 18.03 2.83 3.02
N TRP A 71 18.82 1.76 3.20
CA TRP A 71 18.57 0.72 4.21
C TRP A 71 18.31 1.25 5.62
N ARG A 72 19.09 2.24 6.06
CA ARG A 72 18.94 2.81 7.41
C ARG A 72 17.59 3.52 7.59
N THR A 73 17.21 4.35 6.63
CA THR A 73 15.92 5.06 6.65
C THR A 73 14.75 4.07 6.51
N GLY A 74 14.90 3.07 5.65
CA GLY A 74 13.90 2.01 5.46
C GLY A 74 13.67 1.18 6.73
N LEU A 75 14.73 0.80 7.44
CA LEU A 75 14.64 0.05 8.71
C LEU A 75 13.97 0.89 9.82
N LEU A 76 14.33 2.16 9.94
CA LEU A 76 13.69 3.07 10.91
C LEU A 76 12.20 3.26 10.59
N PHE A 77 11.85 3.41 9.32
CA PHE A 77 10.46 3.52 8.87
C PHE A 77 9.69 2.21 9.14
N ALA A 78 10.29 1.05 8.84
CA ALA A 78 9.70 -0.25 9.12
C ALA A 78 9.46 -0.44 10.62
N ALA A 79 10.44 -0.11 11.48
CA ALA A 79 10.27 -0.19 12.93
C ALA A 79 9.15 0.75 13.42
N ALA A 80 9.12 2.00 12.94
CA ALA A 80 8.10 2.97 13.28
C ALA A 80 6.69 2.57 12.80
N GLY A 81 6.58 1.79 11.72
CA GLY A 81 5.31 1.28 11.22
C GLY A 81 4.85 -0.03 11.88
N ILE A 82 5.78 -0.97 12.10
CA ILE A 82 5.48 -2.30 12.66
C ILE A 82 5.00 -2.19 14.11
N VAL A 83 5.65 -1.37 14.95
CA VAL A 83 5.32 -1.27 16.37
C VAL A 83 3.86 -0.83 16.59
N PRO A 84 3.38 0.29 16.01
CA PRO A 84 1.97 0.66 16.09
C PRO A 84 1.05 -0.40 15.48
N ALA A 85 1.40 -0.95 14.31
CA ALA A 85 0.57 -1.94 13.62
C ALA A 85 0.33 -3.20 14.46
N MET A 86 1.36 -3.70 15.15
CA MET A 86 1.24 -4.83 16.06
C MET A 86 0.38 -4.50 17.28
N LEU A 87 0.57 -3.30 17.86
CA LEU A 87 -0.20 -2.85 19.03
C LEU A 87 -1.68 -2.66 18.69
N THR A 88 -2.00 -2.13 17.52
CA THR A 88 -3.39 -1.89 17.10
C THR A 88 -4.05 -3.10 16.45
N GLY A 89 -3.25 -4.02 15.88
CA GLY A 89 -3.76 -5.19 15.16
C GLY A 89 -4.53 -6.16 16.07
N THR A 90 -4.13 -6.29 17.34
CA THR A 90 -4.85 -7.08 18.34
C THR A 90 -6.18 -6.44 18.73
N ALA A 91 -6.24 -5.10 18.78
CA ALA A 91 -7.48 -4.37 19.05
C ALA A 91 -8.45 -4.42 17.87
N ALA A 92 -7.96 -4.50 16.62
CA ALA A 92 -8.76 -4.48 15.41
C ALA A 92 -9.78 -5.64 15.32
N GLY A 93 -9.46 -6.81 15.89
CA GLY A 93 -10.37 -7.97 15.94
C GLY A 93 -11.62 -7.76 16.81
N HIS A 94 -11.62 -6.74 17.67
CA HIS A 94 -12.77 -6.41 18.53
C HIS A 94 -13.72 -5.37 17.91
N LEU A 95 -13.36 -4.77 16.77
CA LEU A 95 -14.22 -3.78 16.12
C LEU A 95 -15.26 -4.45 15.21
N PRO A 96 -16.51 -3.94 15.19
CA PRO A 96 -17.49 -4.37 14.22
C PRO A 96 -17.00 -4.09 12.80
N GLN A 97 -17.37 -4.97 11.86
CA GLN A 97 -16.96 -4.89 10.45
C GLN A 97 -17.18 -3.49 9.84
N ALA A 98 -18.32 -2.85 10.13
CA ALA A 98 -18.62 -1.51 9.65
C ALA A 98 -17.61 -0.46 10.17
N GLY A 99 -17.14 -0.61 11.41
CA GLY A 99 -16.11 0.27 11.98
C GLY A 99 -14.78 0.16 11.23
N LEU A 100 -14.36 -1.05 10.87
CA LEU A 100 -13.14 -1.27 10.07
C LEU A 100 -13.27 -0.64 8.67
N THR A 101 -14.41 -0.80 8.01
CA THR A 101 -14.67 -0.19 6.70
C THR A 101 -14.69 1.34 6.77
N ILE A 102 -15.34 1.93 7.78
CA ILE A 102 -15.38 3.38 7.99
C ILE A 102 -13.99 3.93 8.27
N ALA A 103 -13.20 3.28 9.13
CA ALA A 103 -11.83 3.69 9.44
C ALA A 103 -10.94 3.67 8.20
N PHE A 104 -10.99 2.59 7.42
CA PHE A 104 -10.27 2.49 6.15
C PHE A 104 -10.70 3.60 5.17
N ALA A 105 -12.00 3.79 4.99
CA ALA A 105 -12.55 4.81 4.12
C ALA A 105 -12.12 6.23 4.54
N ALA A 106 -12.10 6.52 5.84
CA ALA A 106 -11.64 7.81 6.36
C ALA A 106 -10.16 8.07 6.04
N VAL A 107 -9.28 7.08 6.23
CA VAL A 107 -7.86 7.20 5.89
C VAL A 107 -7.66 7.38 4.39
N ALA A 108 -8.35 6.58 3.57
CA ALA A 108 -8.28 6.67 2.13
C ALA A 108 -8.79 8.03 1.62
N ALA A 109 -9.91 8.53 2.15
CA ALA A 109 -10.46 9.83 1.82
C ALA A 109 -9.50 10.96 2.25
N LEU A 110 -8.92 10.89 3.45
CA LEU A 110 -7.93 11.87 3.90
C LEU A 110 -6.71 11.90 2.98
N ALA A 111 -6.19 10.74 2.59
CA ALA A 111 -5.07 10.63 1.65
C ALA A 111 -5.42 11.24 0.29
N ALA A 112 -6.59 10.89 -0.28
CA ALA A 112 -7.07 11.45 -1.53
C ALA A 112 -7.21 12.98 -1.47
N LEU A 113 -7.82 13.50 -0.40
CA LEU A 113 -7.97 14.94 -0.18
C LEU A 113 -6.63 15.65 0.00
N ARG A 114 -5.64 15.01 0.62
CA ARG A 114 -4.28 15.57 0.78
C ARG A 114 -3.52 15.59 -0.54
N MET A 115 -3.68 14.57 -1.38
CA MET A 115 -3.05 14.51 -2.71
C MET A 115 -3.65 15.51 -3.70
N LEU A 116 -4.93 15.88 -3.53
CA LEU A 116 -5.59 16.92 -4.30
C LEU A 116 -5.13 18.35 -3.94
N ARG A 117 -4.39 18.52 -2.83
CA ARG A 117 -3.82 19.83 -2.49
C ARG A 117 -2.64 20.12 -3.42
N PRO A 118 -2.55 21.32 -4.01
CA PRO A 118 -1.41 21.69 -4.83
C PRO A 118 -0.09 21.51 -4.05
N ALA A 119 0.82 20.72 -4.60
CA ALA A 119 2.17 20.63 -4.07
C ALA A 119 2.91 21.95 -4.35
N PRO A 120 3.62 22.55 -3.37
CA PRO A 120 4.54 23.64 -3.65
C PRO A 120 5.53 23.20 -4.74
N ALA A 121 5.75 24.06 -5.74
CA ALA A 121 6.70 23.78 -6.81
C ALA A 121 8.06 23.39 -6.20
N PRO A 122 8.74 22.35 -6.73
CA PRO A 122 10.06 21.99 -6.23
C PRO A 122 10.97 23.20 -6.36
N ALA A 123 11.57 23.64 -5.25
CA ALA A 123 12.63 24.62 -5.32
C ALA A 123 13.72 24.01 -6.20
N THR A 124 13.98 24.61 -7.37
CA THR A 124 15.12 24.32 -8.23
C THR A 124 16.40 24.61 -7.45
N GLY A 125 16.80 23.67 -6.60
CA GLY A 125 18.13 23.64 -6.03
C GLY A 125 19.07 23.24 -7.16
N GLU A 126 19.87 24.19 -7.63
CA GLU A 126 21.02 23.93 -8.51
C GLU A 126 21.82 22.76 -7.93
N VAL A 127 21.74 21.59 -8.57
CA VAL A 127 22.62 20.48 -8.29
C VAL A 127 24.00 20.90 -8.78
N ARG A 128 24.82 21.43 -7.86
CA ARG A 128 26.22 21.76 -8.14
C ARG A 128 26.94 20.45 -8.49
N PRO A 129 27.56 20.33 -9.68
CA PRO A 129 28.30 19.12 -10.03
C PRO A 129 29.46 18.98 -9.04
N ALA A 130 29.47 17.87 -8.32
CA ALA A 130 30.58 17.48 -7.48
C ALA A 130 31.82 17.36 -8.36
N LYS A 131 32.87 18.10 -8.02
CA LYS A 131 34.16 18.09 -8.72
C LYS A 131 34.71 16.66 -8.76
N ALA A 132 35.01 16.21 -9.98
CA ALA A 132 35.86 15.06 -10.27
C ALA A 132 37.32 15.32 -9.85
#